data_AF-A0A2W5T6E1-F1
#
_entry.id   AF-A0A2W5T6E1-F1
#
_cell.length_a   1.000
_cell.length_b   1.000
_cell.length_c   1.000
_cell.angle_alpha   90.00
_cell.angle_beta   90.00
_cell.angle_gamma   90.00
#
_symmetry.space_group_name_H-M   'P 1'
#
loop_
_entity.id
_entity.type
_entity.pdbx_description
1 polymer ?
#
loop_
_entity_poly.entity_id
_entity_poly.type
_entity_poly.pdbx_seq_one_letter_code
_entity_poly.pdbx_strand_id
1 'polypeptide(L)'
;MNKPSSIVVGAGAGGLVAALYLQKAGHDVLLLEAKSRVGGCASAFPIKDFRFLAGATTLMGLEGDMPLAIVLRELDVPPVEEKPTIATKNITVRHGERSFTLTQHRDDNEAQLRALYGQRFTDFWRASTELGAEAWSLITQIHFPPRGPADLLGAATNSRAWKLLPALLTSTRSRLGTENTVLDELLLVSTQATSANTPWLFGALGIEYLQRPLTLLNGGLPSLLEHLANVFVERGGSLKFTPPSRRSRSAAVAFQSVNIKRSTWC
;
A
#
# COMPACT_ATOMS: atom_id res chain seq x y z
N MET A 1 0.19 -36.67 2.42
CA MET A 1 0.75 -35.32 2.23
C MET A 1 1.76 -35.09 3.33
N ASN A 2 2.98 -34.67 2.99
CA ASN A 2 3.96 -34.26 3.98
C ASN A 2 3.46 -33.00 4.72
N LYS A 3 3.91 -32.82 5.96
CA LYS A 3 3.56 -31.64 6.76
C LYS A 3 4.24 -30.41 6.12
N PRO A 4 3.51 -29.31 5.85
CA PRO A 4 4.12 -28.12 5.29
C PRO A 4 5.17 -27.56 6.25
N SER A 5 6.28 -27.09 5.71
CA SER A 5 7.35 -26.46 6.50
C SER A 5 6.94 -25.08 7.03
N SER A 6 6.06 -24.39 6.30
CA SER A 6 5.56 -23.06 6.63
C SER A 6 4.07 -22.95 6.36
N ILE A 7 3.35 -22.25 7.24
CA ILE A 7 1.92 -21.97 7.08
C ILE A 7 1.73 -20.46 7.11
N VAL A 8 1.07 -19.91 6.09
CA VAL A 8 0.67 -18.51 6.01
C VAL A 8 -0.84 -18.42 6.17
N VAL A 9 -1.33 -17.51 7.02
CA VAL A 9 -2.75 -17.34 7.30
C VAL A 9 -3.23 -15.99 6.77
N GLY A 10 -4.19 -16.03 5.85
CA GLY A 10 -4.78 -14.90 5.14
C GLY A 10 -4.17 -14.73 3.76
N ALA A 11 -4.97 -14.89 2.70
CA ALA A 11 -4.55 -14.69 1.31
C ALA A 11 -4.86 -13.26 0.82
N GLY A 12 -4.55 -12.26 1.66
CA GLY A 12 -4.46 -10.86 1.24
C GLY A 12 -3.12 -10.55 0.57
N ALA A 13 -2.91 -9.31 0.13
CA ALA A 13 -1.67 -8.89 -0.55
C ALA A 13 -0.40 -9.29 0.23
N GLY A 14 -0.32 -8.95 1.52
CA GLY A 14 0.83 -9.29 2.36
C GLY A 14 1.03 -10.80 2.54
N GLY A 15 -0.05 -11.58 2.66
CA GLY A 15 0.04 -13.04 2.81
C GLY A 15 0.47 -13.75 1.52
N LEU A 16 -0.02 -13.29 0.37
CA LEU A 16 0.41 -13.80 -0.94
C LEU A 16 1.90 -13.50 -1.20
N VAL A 17 2.32 -12.27 -0.94
CA VAL A 17 3.73 -11.86 -1.06
C VAL A 17 4.61 -12.68 -0.10
N ALA A 18 4.23 -12.81 1.16
CA ALA A 18 4.98 -13.61 2.13
C ALA A 18 5.07 -15.09 1.72
N ALA A 19 3.97 -15.68 1.23
CA ALA A 19 3.96 -17.06 0.76
C ALA A 19 4.89 -17.27 -0.44
N LEU A 20 4.90 -16.33 -1.39
CA LEU A 20 5.80 -16.36 -2.55
C LEU A 20 7.28 -16.21 -2.14
N TYR A 21 7.61 -15.33 -1.19
CA TYR A 21 8.99 -15.21 -0.70
C TYR A 21 9.44 -16.48 0.03
N LEU A 22 8.60 -17.07 0.88
CA LEU A 22 8.89 -18.33 1.55
C LEU A 22 9.13 -19.46 0.54
N GLN A 23 8.29 -19.54 -0.49
CA GLN A 23 8.44 -20.51 -1.58
C GLN A 23 9.74 -20.28 -2.37
N LYS A 24 10.07 -19.02 -2.68
CA LYS A 24 11.36 -18.66 -3.32
C LYS A 24 12.56 -19.05 -2.45
N ALA A 25 12.42 -19.01 -1.12
CA ALA A 25 13.42 -19.49 -0.17
C ALA A 25 13.44 -21.02 0.00
N GLY A 26 12.65 -21.78 -0.78
CA GLY A 26 12.66 -23.25 -0.79
C GLY A 26 11.75 -23.91 0.24
N HIS A 27 10.87 -23.15 0.91
CA HIS A 27 9.92 -23.74 1.85
C HIS A 27 8.74 -24.40 1.11
N ASP A 28 8.26 -25.53 1.64
CA ASP A 28 6.92 -26.05 1.35
C ASP A 28 5.90 -25.22 2.14
N VAL A 29 5.05 -24.48 1.42
CA VAL A 29 4.16 -23.45 1.97
C VAL A 29 2.69 -23.83 1.79
N LEU A 30 1.95 -23.82 2.89
CA LEU A 30 0.49 -23.87 2.91
C LEU A 30 -0.08 -22.48 3.20
N LEU A 31 -0.78 -21.89 2.23
CA LEU A 31 -1.52 -20.64 2.38
C LEU A 31 -2.99 -20.95 2.69
N LEU A 32 -3.50 -20.40 3.80
CA LEU A 32 -4.86 -20.59 4.28
C LEU A 32 -5.67 -19.31 4.13
N GLU A 33 -6.88 -19.40 3.57
CA GLU A 33 -7.84 -18.29 3.47
C GLU A 33 -9.19 -18.68 4.08
N ALA A 34 -9.78 -17.77 4.86
CA ALA A 34 -11.05 -17.99 5.55
C ALA A 34 -12.27 -17.78 4.63
N LYS A 35 -12.11 -17.00 3.57
CA LYS A 35 -13.11 -16.76 2.52
C LYS A 35 -12.96 -17.78 1.39
N SER A 36 -13.85 -17.69 0.40
CA SER A 36 -13.81 -18.52 -0.81
C SER A 36 -12.98 -17.91 -1.94
N ARG A 37 -12.24 -16.83 -1.66
CA ARG A 37 -11.50 -16.04 -2.65
C ARG A 37 -10.33 -15.33 -1.96
N VAL A 38 -9.28 -15.06 -2.72
CA VAL A 38 -8.12 -14.29 -2.27
C VAL A 38 -8.41 -12.78 -2.31
N GLY A 39 -7.45 -11.98 -1.84
CA GLY A 39 -7.40 -10.53 -2.05
C GLY A 39 -7.65 -9.69 -0.81
N GLY A 40 -8.17 -10.25 0.29
CA GLY A 40 -8.37 -9.48 1.54
C GLY A 40 -9.21 -8.21 1.32
N CYS A 41 -8.67 -7.05 1.68
CA CYS A 41 -9.32 -5.74 1.44
C CYS A 41 -9.33 -5.30 -0.03
N ALA A 42 -8.50 -5.92 -0.87
CA ALA A 42 -8.45 -5.72 -2.32
C ALA A 42 -9.24 -6.79 -3.09
N SER A 43 -10.10 -7.55 -2.41
CA SER A 43 -10.98 -8.53 -3.05
C SER A 43 -12.19 -7.85 -3.70
N ALA A 44 -12.94 -8.62 -4.47
CA ALA A 44 -14.20 -8.21 -5.05
C ALA A 44 -15.28 -9.27 -4.81
N PHE A 45 -16.54 -8.87 -4.89
CA PHE A 45 -17.69 -9.75 -4.73
C PHE A 45 -18.75 -9.49 -5.82
N PRO A 46 -19.41 -10.55 -6.32
CA PRO A 46 -20.44 -10.40 -7.32
C PRO A 46 -21.77 -9.96 -6.69
N ILE A 47 -22.51 -9.11 -7.39
CA ILE A 47 -23.94 -8.85 -7.17
C ILE A 47 -24.60 -8.86 -8.55
N LYS A 48 -25.45 -9.86 -8.80
CA LYS A 48 -26.03 -10.10 -10.14
C LYS A 48 -24.90 -10.16 -11.20
N ASP A 49 -25.01 -9.36 -12.25
CA ASP A 49 -24.06 -9.31 -13.37
C ASP A 49 -22.88 -8.36 -13.12
N PHE A 50 -22.79 -7.75 -11.93
CA PHE A 50 -21.75 -6.78 -11.58
C PHE A 50 -20.75 -7.35 -10.56
N ARG A 51 -19.51 -6.89 -10.65
CA ARG A 51 -18.43 -7.20 -9.70
C ARG A 51 -18.06 -5.93 -8.94
N PHE A 52 -18.25 -5.94 -7.62
CA PHE A 52 -17.96 -4.80 -6.74
C PHE A 52 -16.66 -5.02 -5.99
N LEU A 53 -15.81 -3.99 -5.96
CA LEU A 53 -14.57 -4.00 -5.16
C LEU A 53 -14.93 -3.82 -3.68
N ALA A 54 -14.30 -4.60 -2.80
CA ALA A 54 -14.62 -4.61 -1.38
C ALA A 54 -13.95 -3.48 -0.59
N GLY A 55 -12.86 -2.91 -1.09
CA GLY A 55 -12.07 -1.91 -0.39
C GLY A 55 -11.08 -1.21 -1.32
N ALA A 56 -9.83 -1.67 -1.34
CA ALA A 56 -8.78 -1.03 -2.13
C ALA A 56 -9.12 -1.09 -3.63
N THR A 57 -9.09 0.09 -4.28
CA THR A 57 -9.52 0.26 -5.68
C THR A 57 -8.42 0.81 -6.58
N THR A 58 -7.44 1.52 -6.03
CA THR A 58 -6.36 2.18 -6.77
C THR A 58 -5.10 1.34 -6.79
N LEU A 59 -4.53 1.15 -7.98
CA LEU A 59 -3.23 0.50 -8.17
C LEU A 59 -2.19 1.52 -8.61
N MET A 60 -1.22 1.79 -7.76
CA MET A 60 -0.08 2.66 -8.03
C MET A 60 1.20 1.98 -7.57
N GLY A 61 2.35 2.47 -8.02
CA GLY A 61 3.64 1.94 -7.58
C GLY A 61 4.09 0.69 -8.33
N LEU A 62 3.61 0.51 -9.57
CA LEU A 62 4.17 -0.46 -10.51
C LEU A 62 5.38 0.09 -11.28
N GLU A 63 5.65 1.38 -11.14
CA GLU A 63 6.75 2.08 -11.79
C GLU A 63 8.07 2.06 -11.01
N GLY A 64 9.18 1.98 -11.72
CA GLY A 64 10.54 2.19 -11.19
C GLY A 64 10.88 1.35 -9.96
N ASP A 65 11.29 2.05 -8.90
CA ASP A 65 11.72 1.50 -7.59
C ASP A 65 10.64 1.66 -6.52
N MET A 66 9.38 1.69 -6.93
CA MET A 66 8.28 1.68 -5.97
C MET A 66 8.15 0.30 -5.32
N PRO A 67 7.70 0.22 -4.05
CA PRO A 67 7.74 -1.03 -3.28
C PRO A 67 7.05 -2.22 -3.96
N LEU A 68 5.90 -2.00 -4.61
CA LEU A 68 5.19 -3.07 -5.30
C LEU A 68 5.95 -3.55 -6.54
N ALA A 69 6.48 -2.64 -7.35
CA ALA A 69 7.33 -2.97 -8.50
C ALA A 69 8.57 -3.79 -8.09
N ILE A 70 9.22 -3.41 -6.99
CA ILE A 70 10.36 -4.14 -6.43
C ILE A 70 9.94 -5.54 -6.02
N VAL A 71 8.87 -5.70 -5.25
CA VAL A 71 8.40 -7.01 -4.78
C VAL A 71 8.05 -7.94 -5.95
N LEU A 72 7.35 -7.44 -6.97
CA LEU A 72 6.99 -8.24 -8.14
C LEU A 72 8.23 -8.72 -8.91
N ARG A 73 9.23 -7.84 -9.07
CA ARG A 73 10.51 -8.16 -9.70
C ARG A 73 11.33 -9.14 -8.88
N GLU A 74 11.46 -8.92 -7.58
CA GLU A 74 12.16 -9.83 -6.67
C GLU A 74 11.52 -11.21 -6.60
N LEU A 75 10.21 -11.32 -6.82
CA LEU A 75 9.50 -12.59 -6.86
C LEU A 75 9.41 -13.18 -8.28
N ASP A 76 10.02 -12.56 -9.28
CA ASP A 76 9.96 -12.96 -10.68
C ASP A 76 8.51 -13.17 -11.16
N VAL A 77 7.59 -12.33 -10.69
CA VAL A 77 6.16 -12.42 -11.03
C VAL A 77 5.96 -11.87 -12.44
N PRO A 78 5.41 -12.66 -13.39
CA PRO A 78 5.12 -12.15 -14.72
C PRO A 78 4.09 -11.02 -14.64
N PRO A 79 4.12 -10.04 -15.55
CA PRO A 79 3.13 -8.96 -15.56
C PRO A 79 1.72 -9.53 -15.74
N VAL A 80 0.74 -8.96 -15.03
CA VAL A 80 -0.69 -9.35 -15.17
C VAL A 80 -1.18 -9.08 -16.59
N GLU A 81 -0.72 -7.98 -17.18
CA GLU A 81 -1.01 -7.56 -18.54
C GLU A 81 0.27 -7.02 -19.18
N GLU A 82 0.49 -7.31 -20.47
CA GLU A 82 1.68 -6.81 -21.19
C GLU A 82 1.73 -5.28 -21.23
N LYS A 83 0.57 -4.63 -21.35
CA LYS A 83 0.43 -3.18 -21.46
C LYS A 83 -0.74 -2.71 -20.60
N PRO A 84 -0.50 -2.48 -19.30
CA PRO A 84 -1.55 -1.99 -18.42
C PRO A 84 -1.90 -0.54 -18.76
N THR A 85 -3.18 -0.18 -18.62
CA THR A 85 -3.66 1.17 -18.95
C THR A 85 -3.30 2.13 -17.82
N ILE A 86 -2.80 3.32 -18.15
CA ILE A 86 -2.62 4.39 -17.16
C ILE A 86 -3.82 5.34 -17.24
N ALA A 87 -4.43 5.63 -16.10
CA ALA A 87 -5.56 6.55 -16.02
C ALA A 87 -5.11 7.97 -16.41
N THR A 88 -5.94 8.65 -17.20
CA THR A 88 -5.72 10.08 -17.53
C THR A 88 -6.10 11.01 -16.38
N LYS A 89 -6.88 10.51 -15.41
CA LYS A 89 -7.33 11.22 -14.22
C LYS A 89 -7.13 10.33 -13.00
N ASN A 90 -6.49 10.87 -11.97
CA ASN A 90 -6.30 10.14 -10.71
C ASN A 90 -7.49 10.38 -9.78
N ILE A 91 -7.75 11.65 -9.45
CA ILE A 91 -8.84 12.05 -8.57
C ILE A 91 -9.45 13.37 -9.04
N THR A 92 -10.78 13.40 -9.13
CA THR A 92 -11.54 14.64 -9.38
C THR A 92 -12.15 15.09 -8.06
N VAL A 93 -11.81 16.31 -7.64
CA VAL A 93 -12.32 16.93 -6.41
C VAL A 93 -13.37 17.96 -6.77
N ARG A 94 -14.53 17.88 -6.13
CA ARG A 94 -15.62 18.86 -6.25
C ARG A 94 -15.93 19.39 -4.87
N HIS A 95 -15.68 20.68 -4.65
CA HIS A 95 -15.85 21.33 -3.35
C HIS A 95 -16.54 22.69 -3.53
N GLY A 96 -17.83 22.75 -3.20
CA GLY A 96 -18.69 23.88 -3.53
C GLY A 96 -18.74 24.11 -5.04
N GLU A 97 -18.50 25.34 -5.48
CA GLU A 97 -18.41 25.71 -6.90
C GLU A 97 -17.05 25.40 -7.54
N ARG A 98 -16.05 24.99 -6.74
CA ARG A 98 -14.70 24.68 -7.23
C ARG A 98 -14.61 23.21 -7.65
N SER A 99 -13.95 22.96 -8.77
CA SER A 99 -13.65 21.61 -9.23
C SER A 99 -12.25 21.58 -9.85
N PHE A 100 -11.47 20.55 -9.53
CA PHE A 100 -10.18 20.29 -10.18
C PHE A 100 -9.93 18.79 -10.28
N THR A 101 -9.01 18.40 -11.17
CA THR A 101 -8.61 17.01 -11.35
C THR A 101 -7.11 16.88 -11.17
N LEU A 102 -6.69 16.05 -10.22
CA LEU A 102 -5.29 15.66 -10.10
C LEU A 102 -4.98 14.54 -11.10
N THR A 103 -3.82 14.64 -11.73
CA THR A 103 -3.29 13.69 -12.69
C THR A 103 -1.80 13.41 -12.38
N GLN A 104 -1.16 12.59 -13.20
CA GLN A 104 0.29 12.42 -13.17
C GLN A 104 1.08 13.66 -13.63
N HIS A 105 0.43 14.63 -14.28
CA HIS A 105 1.05 15.86 -14.78
C HIS A 105 1.07 16.94 -13.69
N ARG A 106 2.19 17.04 -12.98
CA ARG A 106 2.34 17.91 -11.80
C ARG A 106 2.15 19.40 -12.12
N ASP A 107 2.66 19.86 -13.26
CA ASP A 107 2.56 21.27 -13.66
C ASP A 107 1.10 21.71 -13.86
N ASP A 108 0.28 20.84 -14.48
CA ASP A 108 -1.14 21.08 -14.67
C ASP A 108 -1.91 21.07 -13.34
N ASN A 109 -1.52 20.18 -12.42
CA ASN A 109 -2.09 20.16 -11.07
C ASN A 109 -1.77 21.47 -10.34
N GLU A 110 -0.51 21.93 -10.37
CA GLU A 110 -0.10 23.19 -9.72
C GLU A 110 -0.81 24.40 -10.31
N ALA A 111 -0.98 24.47 -11.64
CA ALA A 111 -1.68 25.55 -12.32
C ALA A 111 -3.15 25.63 -11.87
N GLN A 112 -3.85 24.50 -11.82
CA GLN A 112 -5.23 24.43 -11.31
C GLN A 112 -5.31 24.89 -9.84
N LEU A 113 -4.43 24.38 -8.99
CA LEU A 113 -4.42 24.72 -7.57
C LEU A 113 -4.10 26.19 -7.34
N ARG A 114 -3.20 26.79 -8.13
CA ARG A 114 -2.88 28.23 -8.07
C ARG A 114 -4.10 29.07 -8.40
N ALA A 115 -4.82 28.72 -9.46
CA ALA A 115 -6.03 29.43 -9.87
C ALA A 115 -7.15 29.35 -8.82
N LEU A 116 -7.29 28.21 -8.13
CA LEU A 116 -8.42 27.96 -7.22
C LEU A 116 -8.16 28.28 -5.75
N TYR A 117 -6.90 28.18 -5.30
CA TYR A 117 -6.52 28.28 -3.88
C TYR A 117 -5.39 29.29 -3.63
N GLY A 118 -4.84 29.90 -4.68
CA GLY A 118 -3.82 30.94 -4.59
C GLY A 118 -2.41 30.43 -4.31
N GLN A 119 -1.44 31.36 -4.38
CA GLN A 119 -0.01 31.08 -4.33
C GLN A 119 0.42 30.27 -3.11
N ARG A 120 -0.04 30.64 -1.91
CA ARG A 120 0.36 30.01 -0.65
C ARG A 120 0.05 28.51 -0.62
N PHE A 121 -1.13 28.11 -1.14
CA PHE A 121 -1.50 26.70 -1.19
C PHE A 121 -0.65 25.95 -2.22
N THR A 122 -0.39 26.55 -3.38
CA THR A 122 0.47 25.96 -4.41
C THR A 122 1.91 25.78 -3.94
N ASP A 123 2.48 26.75 -3.23
CA ASP A 123 3.84 26.64 -2.69
C ASP A 123 3.93 25.52 -1.65
N PHE A 124 2.92 25.40 -0.79
CA PHE A 124 2.78 24.26 0.13
C PHE A 124 2.68 22.93 -0.62
N TRP A 125 1.86 22.87 -1.68
CA TRP A 125 1.63 21.67 -2.48
C TRP A 125 2.92 21.22 -3.17
N ARG A 126 3.65 22.15 -3.79
CA ARG A 126 4.95 21.89 -4.41
C ARG A 126 5.96 21.36 -3.40
N ALA A 127 6.13 22.05 -2.27
CA ALA A 127 7.05 21.63 -1.21
C ALA A 127 6.69 20.23 -0.67
N SER A 128 5.40 19.92 -0.54
CA SER A 128 4.94 18.60 -0.12
C SER A 128 5.17 17.53 -1.19
N THR A 129 5.04 17.88 -2.46
CA THR A 129 5.30 16.98 -3.59
C THR A 129 6.80 16.66 -3.70
N GLU A 130 7.67 17.65 -3.52
CA GLU A 130 9.13 17.47 -3.51
C GLU A 130 9.58 16.60 -2.31
N LEU A 131 9.09 16.93 -1.11
CA LEU A 131 9.38 16.16 0.11
C LEU A 131 8.88 14.72 -0.02
N GLY A 132 7.67 14.52 -0.56
CA GLY A 132 7.08 13.20 -0.77
C GLY A 132 7.87 12.37 -1.75
N ALA A 133 8.32 12.95 -2.87
CA ALA A 133 9.14 12.27 -3.86
C ALA A 133 10.49 11.81 -3.27
N GLU A 134 11.12 12.69 -2.47
CA GLU A 134 12.33 12.35 -1.73
C GLU A 134 12.08 11.20 -0.75
N ALA A 135 11.00 11.27 0.03
CA ALA A 135 10.63 10.24 0.99
C ALA A 135 10.35 8.88 0.33
N TRP A 136 9.60 8.85 -0.78
CA TRP A 136 9.39 7.63 -1.57
C TRP A 136 10.70 7.04 -2.08
N SER A 137 11.65 7.86 -2.53
CA SER A 137 12.95 7.37 -3.01
C SER A 137 13.80 6.68 -1.92
N LEU A 138 13.50 6.97 -0.65
CA LEU A 138 14.22 6.44 0.51
C LEU A 138 13.47 5.29 1.21
N ILE A 139 12.23 4.99 0.81
CA ILE A 139 11.36 4.07 1.55
C ILE A 139 11.90 2.63 1.60
N THR A 140 12.74 2.26 0.64
CA THR A 140 13.41 0.95 0.58
C THR A 140 14.84 0.97 1.14
N GLN A 141 15.37 2.15 1.44
CA GLN A 141 16.74 2.34 1.94
C GLN A 141 16.79 2.50 3.47
N ILE A 142 15.66 2.85 4.09
CA ILE A 142 15.58 3.18 5.50
C ILE A 142 14.47 2.35 6.14
N HIS A 143 14.81 1.61 7.20
CA HIS A 143 13.82 0.95 8.04
C HIS A 143 13.24 1.95 9.05
N PHE A 144 11.94 2.21 8.95
CA PHE A 144 11.22 3.05 9.88
C PHE A 144 9.94 2.35 10.39
N PRO A 145 9.71 2.27 11.71
CA PRO A 145 10.62 2.67 12.78
C PRO A 145 11.89 1.80 12.82
N PRO A 146 13.03 2.33 13.27
CA PRO A 146 14.26 1.55 13.42
C PRO A 146 14.03 0.35 14.33
N ARG A 147 14.48 -0.84 13.93
CA ARG A 147 14.31 -2.08 14.70
C ARG A 147 15.50 -2.38 15.61
N GLY A 148 16.63 -1.69 15.40
CA GLY A 148 17.82 -1.84 16.22
C GLY A 148 18.94 -0.85 15.88
N PRO A 149 20.11 -0.97 16.52
CA PRO A 149 21.23 -0.04 16.36
C PRO A 149 21.75 0.07 14.92
N ALA A 150 21.69 -1.01 14.13
CA ALA A 150 22.12 -1.00 12.73
C ALA A 150 21.22 -0.09 11.86
N ASP A 151 19.90 -0.11 12.08
CA ASP A 151 18.96 0.77 11.37
C ASP A 151 19.17 2.24 11.78
N LEU A 152 19.46 2.48 13.06
CA LEU A 152 19.79 3.82 13.55
C LEU A 152 21.08 4.35 12.93
N LEU A 153 22.11 3.51 12.83
CA LEU A 153 23.36 3.87 12.17
C LEU A 153 23.13 4.12 10.67
N GLY A 154 22.37 3.26 10.00
CA GLY A 154 22.01 3.42 8.59
C GLY A 154 21.28 4.74 8.33
N ALA A 155 20.25 5.03 9.13
CA ALA A 155 19.54 6.31 9.08
C ALA A 155 20.47 7.49 9.40
N ALA A 156 21.36 7.34 10.39
CA ALA A 156 22.29 8.39 10.79
C ALA A 156 23.37 8.69 9.74
N THR A 157 23.75 7.70 8.93
CA THR A 157 24.69 7.89 7.82
C THR A 157 24.01 8.43 6.55
N ASN A 158 22.68 8.37 6.47
CA ASN A 158 21.95 8.85 5.31
C ASN A 158 21.57 10.35 5.45
N SER A 159 22.42 11.23 4.92
CA SER A 159 22.22 12.69 4.95
C SER A 159 20.86 13.15 4.39
N ARG A 160 20.26 12.38 3.46
CA ARG A 160 18.94 12.67 2.89
C ARG A 160 17.81 12.36 3.88
N ALA A 161 17.97 11.32 4.70
CA ALA A 161 17.03 10.96 5.76
C ALA A 161 16.88 12.08 6.81
N TRP A 162 17.99 12.72 7.18
CA TRP A 162 17.99 13.82 8.14
C TRP A 162 17.14 15.01 7.68
N LYS A 163 17.05 15.25 6.37
CA LYS A 163 16.20 16.31 5.80
C LYS A 163 14.70 16.03 6.00
N LEU A 164 14.31 14.78 6.21
CA LEU A 164 12.92 14.38 6.43
C LEU A 164 12.49 14.49 7.89
N LEU A 165 13.43 14.43 8.84
CA LEU A 165 13.13 14.42 10.28
C LEU A 165 12.33 15.64 10.76
N PRO A 166 12.61 16.89 10.34
CA PRO A 166 11.79 18.04 10.75
C PRO A 166 10.32 17.90 10.33
N ALA A 167 10.04 17.22 9.23
CA ALA A 167 8.69 16.99 8.73
C ALA A 167 7.91 15.90 9.51
N LEU A 168 8.60 15.07 10.32
CA LEU A 168 7.95 14.16 11.27
C LEU A 168 7.45 14.89 12.53
N LEU A 169 8.09 15.99 12.89
CA LEU A 169 7.83 16.74 14.12
C LEU A 169 6.79 17.86 13.94
N THR A 170 6.38 18.12 12.71
CA THR A 170 5.41 19.16 12.36
C THR A 170 4.18 18.53 11.72
N SER A 171 2.99 19.04 12.05
CA SER A 171 1.76 18.60 11.39
C SER A 171 1.68 19.19 9.98
N THR A 172 1.01 18.48 9.07
CA THR A 172 0.75 18.96 7.70
C THR A 172 0.01 20.31 7.71
N ARG A 173 -0.93 20.49 8.65
CA ARG A 173 -1.66 21.76 8.85
C ARG A 173 -0.74 22.88 9.26
N SER A 174 0.19 22.64 10.19
CA SER A 174 1.13 23.69 10.64
C SER A 174 2.01 24.19 9.49
N ARG A 175 2.37 23.30 8.56
CA ARG A 175 3.15 23.66 7.38
C ARG A 175 2.38 24.53 6.39
N LEU A 176 1.10 24.23 6.16
CA LEU A 176 0.21 25.09 5.37
C LEU A 176 -0.10 26.41 6.11
N GLY A 177 -0.20 26.33 7.44
CA GLY A 177 -0.48 27.41 8.39
C GLY A 177 -1.92 27.91 8.38
N THR A 178 -2.86 27.12 7.86
CA THR A 178 -4.31 27.35 7.94
C THR A 178 -5.05 26.02 7.85
N GLU A 179 -6.28 25.98 8.34
CA GLU A 179 -7.20 24.88 8.05
C GLU A 179 -7.60 24.89 6.57
N ASN A 180 -7.80 23.69 6.02
CA ASN A 180 -8.22 23.51 4.63
C ASN A 180 -8.96 22.18 4.49
N THR A 181 -10.28 22.23 4.30
CA THR A 181 -11.13 21.04 4.20
C THR A 181 -10.75 20.15 3.02
N VAL A 182 -10.36 20.73 1.88
CA VAL A 182 -9.96 19.97 0.69
C VAL A 182 -8.69 19.17 0.96
N LEU A 183 -7.71 19.78 1.63
CA LEU A 183 -6.51 19.07 2.06
C LEU A 183 -6.86 17.95 3.05
N ASP A 184 -7.74 18.22 4.02
CA ASP A 184 -8.17 17.21 5.00
C ASP A 184 -8.84 16.01 4.31
N GLU A 185 -9.71 16.22 3.32
CA GLU A 185 -10.34 15.14 2.57
C GLU A 185 -9.35 14.35 1.70
N LEU A 186 -8.41 15.02 1.02
CA LEU A 186 -7.35 14.35 0.27
C LEU A 186 -6.44 13.51 1.18
N LEU A 187 -6.16 13.99 2.39
CA LEU A 187 -5.38 13.25 3.37
C LEU A 187 -6.17 12.11 4.03
N LEU A 188 -7.49 12.21 4.14
CA LEU A 188 -8.32 11.08 4.57
C LEU A 188 -8.26 9.92 3.57
N VAL A 189 -8.20 10.21 2.26
CA VAL A 189 -8.03 9.19 1.21
C VAL A 189 -6.68 8.48 1.31
N SER A 190 -5.60 9.22 1.60
CA SER A 190 -4.23 8.69 1.51
C SER A 190 -3.63 8.25 2.84
N THR A 191 -3.91 8.97 3.92
CA THR A 191 -3.32 8.78 5.26
C THR A 191 -4.34 8.35 6.32
N GLN A 192 -5.63 8.33 5.99
CA GLN A 192 -6.74 8.05 6.92
C GLN A 192 -6.80 8.99 8.13
N ALA A 193 -6.24 10.20 8.00
CA ALA A 193 -6.25 11.25 9.02
C ALA A 193 -6.27 12.64 8.38
N THR A 194 -6.69 13.65 9.16
CA THR A 194 -6.71 15.06 8.73
C THR A 194 -5.33 15.72 8.87
N SER A 195 -5.14 16.87 8.23
CA SER A 195 -3.87 17.61 8.21
C SER A 195 -3.34 17.99 9.60
N ALA A 196 -4.21 18.16 10.61
CA ALA A 196 -3.80 18.42 11.98
C ALA A 196 -3.14 17.20 12.65
N ASN A 197 -3.61 16.00 12.31
CA ASN A 197 -3.22 14.75 12.95
C ASN A 197 -2.21 13.95 12.11
N THR A 198 -1.89 14.42 10.90
CA THR A 198 -0.91 13.81 10.01
C THR A 198 0.40 14.60 10.06
N PRO A 199 1.52 13.99 10.50
CA PRO A 199 2.85 14.60 10.34
C PRO A 199 3.14 14.97 8.89
N TRP A 200 3.81 16.08 8.65
CA TRP A 200 4.01 16.62 7.30
C TRP A 200 4.70 15.62 6.37
N LEU A 201 5.62 14.79 6.88
CA LEU A 201 6.25 13.72 6.09
C LEU A 201 5.22 12.75 5.49
N PHE A 202 4.27 12.26 6.30
CA PHE A 202 3.24 11.34 5.82
C PHE A 202 2.19 12.06 4.97
N GLY A 203 1.89 13.32 5.27
CA GLY A 203 1.04 14.16 4.42
C GLY A 203 1.65 14.37 3.04
N ALA A 204 2.96 14.61 2.97
CA ALA A 204 3.72 14.75 1.75
C ALA A 204 3.76 13.44 0.92
N LEU A 205 3.99 12.30 1.56
CA LEU A 205 3.87 10.99 0.91
C LEU A 205 2.48 10.78 0.30
N GLY A 206 1.42 11.14 1.03
CA GLY A 206 0.03 11.06 0.56
C GLY A 206 -0.30 12.02 -0.59
N ILE A 207 0.16 13.27 -0.52
CA ILE A 207 0.00 14.27 -1.60
C ILE A 207 0.73 13.85 -2.87
N GLU A 208 1.96 13.34 -2.72
CA GLU A 208 2.76 12.90 -3.87
C GLU A 208 2.15 11.63 -4.49
N TYR A 209 1.66 10.70 -3.66
CA TYR A 209 0.95 9.48 -4.09
C TYR A 209 -0.23 9.80 -5.01
N LEU A 210 -1.05 10.81 -4.69
CA LEU A 210 -2.21 11.20 -5.50
C LEU A 210 -1.85 11.70 -6.92
N GLN A 211 -0.57 12.01 -7.16
CA GLN A 211 -0.04 12.53 -8.42
C GLN A 211 0.84 11.50 -9.14
N ARG A 212 0.83 10.24 -8.70
CA ARG A 212 1.54 9.15 -9.39
C ARG A 212 0.70 8.51 -10.49
N PRO A 213 1.32 7.79 -11.45
CA PRO A 213 0.57 7.03 -12.43
C PRO A 213 -0.38 6.03 -11.76
N LEU A 214 -1.67 6.18 -12.02
CA LEU A 214 -2.70 5.25 -11.58
C LEU A 214 -2.90 4.18 -12.66
N THR A 215 -2.55 2.94 -12.35
CA THR A 215 -2.71 1.81 -13.26
C THR A 215 -4.11 1.21 -13.17
N LEU A 216 -4.72 0.95 -14.32
CA LEU A 216 -5.99 0.28 -14.50
C LEU A 216 -5.73 -1.10 -15.12
N LEU A 217 -6.08 -2.15 -14.39
CA LEU A 217 -6.07 -3.53 -14.87
C LEU A 217 -7.48 -3.97 -15.24
N ASN A 218 -7.60 -4.86 -16.22
CA ASN A 218 -8.85 -5.55 -16.50
C ASN A 218 -9.25 -6.39 -15.28
N GLY A 219 -10.48 -6.20 -14.81
CA GLY A 219 -10.96 -6.79 -13.55
C GLY A 219 -10.49 -6.08 -12.26
N GLY A 220 -9.70 -5.01 -12.40
CA GLY A 220 -9.26 -4.14 -11.31
C GLY A 220 -8.15 -4.74 -10.45
N LEU A 221 -7.92 -4.14 -9.28
CA LEU A 221 -6.92 -4.60 -8.32
C LEU A 221 -7.05 -6.10 -7.93
N PRO A 222 -8.26 -6.70 -7.76
CA PRO A 222 -8.39 -8.12 -7.47
C PRO A 222 -7.64 -9.03 -8.47
N SER A 223 -7.58 -8.65 -9.74
CA SER A 223 -6.89 -9.43 -10.78
C SER A 223 -5.41 -9.60 -10.48
N LEU A 224 -4.74 -8.59 -9.89
CA LEU A 224 -3.34 -8.72 -9.46
C LEU A 224 -3.20 -9.75 -8.33
N LEU A 225 -4.13 -9.78 -7.38
CA LEU A 225 -4.06 -10.72 -6.25
C LEU A 225 -4.42 -12.15 -6.69
N GLU A 226 -5.37 -12.29 -7.62
CA GLU A 226 -5.70 -13.55 -8.27
C GLU A 226 -4.49 -14.07 -9.06
N HIS A 227 -3.79 -13.19 -9.79
CA HIS A 227 -2.56 -13.52 -10.51
C HIS A 227 -1.44 -13.99 -9.58
N LEU A 228 -1.18 -13.28 -8.47
CA LEU A 228 -0.20 -13.71 -7.46
C LEU A 228 -0.53 -15.08 -6.87
N ALA A 229 -1.82 -15.35 -6.63
CA ALA A 229 -2.28 -16.65 -6.13
C ALA A 229 -2.05 -17.76 -7.17
N ASN A 230 -2.31 -17.49 -8.45
CA ASN A 230 -2.04 -18.44 -9.53
C ASN A 230 -0.55 -18.76 -9.63
N VAL A 231 0.31 -17.74 -9.64
CA VAL A 231 1.78 -17.90 -9.67
C VAL A 231 2.26 -18.76 -8.49
N PHE A 232 1.71 -18.51 -7.28
CA PHE A 232 2.05 -19.30 -6.09
C PHE A 232 1.69 -20.79 -6.28
N VAL A 233 0.48 -21.08 -6.78
CA VAL A 233 0.00 -22.45 -7.01
C VAL A 233 0.77 -23.14 -8.13
N GLU A 234 1.00 -22.46 -9.25
CA GLU A 234 1.77 -22.96 -10.40
C GLU A 234 3.21 -23.36 -10.01
N ARG A 235 3.79 -22.65 -9.06
CA ARG A 235 5.13 -22.96 -8.51
C ARG A 235 5.10 -24.07 -7.45
N GLY A 236 3.97 -24.73 -7.24
CA GLY A 236 3.81 -25.86 -6.31
C GLY A 236 3.32 -25.49 -4.91
N GLY A 237 2.91 -24.24 -4.69
CA GLY A 237 2.35 -23.78 -3.42
C GLY A 237 0.95 -24.36 -3.18
N SER A 238 0.64 -24.67 -1.92
CA SER A 238 -0.69 -25.18 -1.56
C SER A 238 -1.59 -24.06 -1.04
N LEU A 239 -2.65 -23.71 -1.77
CA LEU A 239 -3.66 -22.75 -1.33
C LEU A 239 -4.95 -23.47 -0.90
N LYS A 240 -5.43 -23.23 0.32
CA LYS A 240 -6.69 -23.80 0.82
C LYS A 240 -7.63 -22.72 1.33
N PHE A 241 -8.86 -22.80 0.83
CA PHE A 241 -9.98 -22.01 1.33
C PHE A 241 -10.73 -22.77 2.43
N THR A 242 -11.28 -22.04 3.39
CA THR A 242 -12.14 -22.63 4.43
C THR A 242 -13.55 -22.87 3.87
N PRO A 243 -14.10 -24.10 3.95
CA PRO A 243 -15.45 -24.39 3.50
C PRO A 243 -16.49 -23.53 4.25
N PRO A 244 -17.54 -23.02 3.57
CA PRO A 244 -18.57 -22.20 4.21
C PRO A 244 -19.24 -22.85 5.43
N SER A 245 -19.36 -24.18 5.43
CA SER A 245 -20.05 -24.97 6.47
C SER A 245 -19.30 -25.10 7.80
N ARG A 246 -18.02 -24.71 7.88
CA ARG A 246 -17.22 -24.78 9.13
C ARG A 246 -17.26 -23.49 9.96
N ARG A 247 -18.04 -22.48 9.57
CA ARG A 247 -18.11 -21.18 10.26
C ARG A 247 -18.83 -21.19 11.61
N SER A 248 -19.57 -22.25 11.98
CA SER A 248 -20.46 -22.26 13.16
C SER A 248 -19.94 -22.99 14.41
N ARG A 249 -18.69 -23.47 14.43
CA ARG A 249 -18.07 -23.92 15.68
C ARG A 249 -16.88 -23.04 15.94
N SER A 250 -16.84 -22.38 17.09
CA SER A 250 -15.73 -21.62 17.64
C SER A 250 -14.41 -22.16 17.11
N ALA A 251 -13.89 -21.53 16.05
CA ALA A 251 -12.63 -21.93 15.44
C ALA A 251 -11.51 -21.39 16.32
N ALA A 252 -11.39 -21.96 17.52
CA ALA A 252 -10.09 -22.29 18.04
C ALA A 252 -9.42 -23.17 16.99
N VAL A 253 -8.79 -22.52 16.00
CA VAL A 253 -7.73 -23.15 15.24
C VAL A 253 -6.67 -23.45 16.28
N ALA A 254 -6.74 -24.65 16.85
CA ALA A 254 -5.63 -25.24 17.56
C ALA A 254 -4.50 -25.35 16.51
N PHE A 255 -3.71 -24.29 16.39
CA PHE A 255 -2.31 -24.47 16.06
C PHE A 255 -1.82 -25.50 17.08
N GLN A 256 -1.38 -26.66 16.62
CA GLN A 256 -0.41 -27.40 17.41
C GLN A 256 0.71 -26.39 17.65
N SER A 257 0.75 -25.88 18.87
CA SER A 257 1.73 -24.94 19.37
C SER A 257 3.09 -25.31 18.79
N VAL A 258 3.67 -24.41 17.99
CA VAL A 258 5.12 -24.28 18.00
C VAL A 258 5.42 -23.86 19.43
N ASN A 259 5.87 -24.84 20.21
CA ASN A 259 5.98 -24.76 21.66
C ASN A 259 7.15 -23.82 21.98
N ILE A 260 6.91 -22.50 21.95
CA ILE A 260 7.85 -21.53 22.51
C ILE A 260 7.72 -21.69 24.02
N LYS A 261 8.59 -22.53 24.60
CA LYS A 261 8.74 -22.66 26.04
C LYS A 261 8.91 -21.27 26.64
N ARG A 262 7.89 -20.77 27.34
CA ARG A 262 8.05 -19.70 28.31
C ARG A 262 8.90 -20.25 29.45
N SER A 263 10.19 -19.94 29.48
CA SER A 263 10.98 -20.06 30.69
C SER A 263 10.48 -19.01 31.67
N THR A 264 9.81 -19.47 32.72
CA THR A 264 9.49 -18.72 33.92
C THR A 264 10.78 -18.18 34.53
N TRP A 265 10.84 -16.86 34.69
CA TRP A 265 11.78 -16.21 35.59
C TRP A 265 11.41 -16.59 37.04
N CYS A 266 12.41 -17.02 37.81
CA CYS A 266 12.41 -16.85 39.26
C CYS A 266 12.66 -15.37 39.58
#